data_AF-A0A3M9XNG2-F1
#
_entry.id   AF-A0A3M9XNG2-F1
#
_cell.length_a   1.000
_cell.length_b   1.000
_cell.length_c   1.000
_cell.angle_alpha   90.00
_cell.angle_beta   90.00
_cell.angle_gamma   90.00
#
_symmetry.space_group_name_H-M   'P 1'
#
loop_
_entity.id
_entity.type
_entity.pdbx_description
1 polymer ?
#
loop_
_entity_poly.entity_id
_entity_poly.type
_entity_poly.pdbx_seq_one_letter_code
_entity_poly.pdbx_strand_id
1 'polypeptide(L)'
;MARAAQESYALAAELSRRSNILLSVAPKLRAKKAARVVDLLLADDCVSAPGAATSAGLSDRATRRLFDRLMALGAVRELSGRGNFRLYGL
;
A
#
# COMPACT_ATOMS: atom_id res chain seq x y z
N MET A 1 28.51 -10.85 3.09
CA MET A 1 28.09 -9.81 2.12
C MET A 1 27.20 -10.37 0.99
N ALA A 2 27.48 -11.55 0.43
CA ALA A 2 26.66 -12.12 -0.66
C ALA A 2 25.17 -12.36 -0.31
N ARG A 3 24.85 -12.87 0.89
CA ARG A 3 23.45 -13.10 1.32
C ARG A 3 22.64 -11.82 1.47
N ALA A 4 23.21 -10.80 2.10
CA ALA A 4 22.55 -9.50 2.27
C ALA A 4 22.20 -8.85 0.92
N ALA A 5 23.06 -9.02 -0.10
CA ALA A 5 22.76 -8.57 -1.46
C ALA A 5 21.63 -9.38 -2.10
N GLN A 6 21.60 -10.71 -1.96
CA GLN A 6 20.50 -11.54 -2.48
C GLN A 6 19.15 -11.19 -1.82
N GLU A 7 19.15 -10.97 -0.51
CA GLU A 7 17.95 -10.59 0.25
C GLU A 7 17.42 -9.22 -0.19
N SER A 8 18.30 -8.24 -0.41
CA SER A 8 17.88 -6.92 -0.90
C SER A 8 17.33 -6.97 -2.33
N TYR A 9 17.94 -7.78 -3.22
CA TYR A 9 17.41 -7.99 -4.57
C TYR A 9 16.05 -8.69 -4.55
N ALA A 10 15.86 -9.69 -3.70
CA ALA A 10 14.57 -10.37 -3.55
C ALA A 10 13.47 -9.41 -3.06
N LEU A 11 13.79 -8.54 -2.09
CA LEU A 11 12.87 -7.52 -1.61
C LEU A 11 12.52 -6.49 -2.70
N ALA A 12 13.52 -6.01 -3.43
CA ALA A 12 13.31 -5.06 -4.53
C ALA A 12 12.44 -5.66 -5.65
N ALA A 13 12.65 -6.95 -5.97
CA ALA A 13 11.81 -7.66 -6.94
C ALA A 13 10.36 -7.78 -6.44
N GLU A 14 10.15 -8.06 -5.16
CA GLU A 14 8.81 -8.12 -4.57
C GLU A 14 8.09 -6.77 -4.62
N LEU A 15 8.77 -5.69 -4.22
CA LEU A 15 8.26 -4.32 -4.30
C LEU A 15 7.89 -3.94 -5.73
N SER A 16 8.74 -4.30 -6.71
CA SER A 16 8.48 -4.05 -8.13
C SER A 16 7.22 -4.77 -8.62
N ARG A 17 7.08 -6.07 -8.30
CA ARG A 17 5.88 -6.84 -8.66
C ARG A 17 4.61 -6.22 -8.07
N ARG A 18 4.65 -5.80 -6.81
CA ARG A 18 3.48 -5.23 -6.15
C ARG A 18 3.14 -3.82 -6.59
N SER A 19 4.15 -3.01 -6.88
CA SER A 19 3.97 -1.70 -7.52
C SER A 19 3.24 -1.86 -8.87
N ASN A 20 3.62 -2.87 -9.65
CA ASN A 20 2.94 -3.18 -10.92
C ASN A 20 1.48 -3.61 -10.70
N ILE A 21 1.20 -4.43 -9.68
CA ILE A 21 -0.18 -4.79 -9.31
C ILE A 21 -0.96 -3.54 -8.90
N LEU A 22 -0.39 -2.70 -8.03
CA LEU A 22 -1.01 -1.45 -7.57
C LEU A 22 -1.38 -0.53 -8.74
N LEU A 23 -0.46 -0.32 -9.69
CA LEU A 23 -0.70 0.46 -10.90
C LEU A 23 -1.80 -0.15 -11.78
N SER A 24 -1.85 -1.48 -11.91
CA SER A 24 -2.89 -2.17 -12.69
C SER A 24 -4.29 -2.05 -12.07
N VAL A 25 -4.37 -1.88 -10.75
CA VAL A 25 -5.65 -1.75 -10.02
C VAL A 25 -6.05 -0.31 -9.80
N ALA A 26 -5.13 0.65 -9.89
CA ALA A 26 -5.41 2.09 -9.80
C ALA A 26 -6.62 2.54 -10.63
N PRO A 27 -6.80 2.16 -11.92
CA PRO A 27 -7.98 2.55 -12.69
C PRO A 27 -9.30 1.95 -12.17
N LYS A 28 -9.24 0.88 -11.36
CA LYS A 28 -10.43 0.26 -10.73
C LYS A 28 -10.89 1.04 -9.49
N LEU A 29 -10.07 1.96 -8.98
CA LEU A 29 -10.37 2.78 -7.81
C LEU A 29 -11.13 4.02 -8.27
N ARG A 30 -12.46 3.96 -8.23
CA ARG A 30 -13.35 5.05 -8.70
C ARG A 30 -13.26 6.36 -7.89
N ALA A 31 -12.57 6.36 -6.75
CA ALA A 31 -12.49 7.53 -5.88
C ALA A 31 -11.30 8.42 -6.27
N LYS A 32 -11.55 9.70 -6.57
CA LYS A 32 -10.49 10.70 -6.86
C LYS A 32 -9.40 10.76 -5.77
N LYS A 33 -9.79 10.53 -4.51
CA LYS A 33 -8.88 10.49 -3.35
C LYS A 33 -8.05 9.20 -3.26
N ALA A 34 -8.44 8.13 -3.94
CA ALA A 34 -7.66 6.88 -3.96
C ALA A 34 -6.36 7.03 -4.75
N ALA A 35 -6.32 7.86 -5.79
CA ALA A 35 -5.11 8.18 -6.53
C ALA A 35 -4.01 8.71 -5.59
N ARG A 36 -4.37 9.58 -4.64
CA ARG A 36 -3.42 10.11 -3.66
C ARG A 36 -2.83 9.04 -2.73
N VAL A 37 -3.60 8.00 -2.42
CA VAL A 37 -3.12 6.86 -1.61
C VAL A 37 -2.22 5.96 -2.45
N VAL A 38 -2.52 5.80 -3.75
CA VAL A 38 -1.63 5.10 -4.69
C VAL A 38 -0.29 5.83 -4.81
N ASP A 39 -0.29 7.14 -5.01
CA ASP A 39 0.93 7.95 -5.07
C ASP A 39 1.75 7.82 -3.78
N LEU A 40 1.07 7.81 -2.64
CA LEU A 40 1.73 7.67 -1.33
C LEU A 40 2.38 6.30 -1.16
N LEU A 41 1.72 5.22 -1.60
CA LEU A 41 2.29 3.86 -1.58
C LEU A 41 3.48 3.68 -2.55
N LEU A 42 3.48 4.41 -3.67
CA LEU A 42 4.59 4.39 -4.62
C LEU A 42 5.78 5.21 -4.14
N ALA A 43 5.53 6.26 -3.33
CA ALA A 43 6.56 7.09 -2.72
C ALA A 43 7.13 6.46 -1.44
N ASP A 44 6.28 5.83 -0.65
CA ASP A 44 6.60 5.16 0.60
C ASP A 44 5.96 3.76 0.55
N ASP A 45 6.79 2.72 0.44
CA ASP A 45 6.34 1.33 0.31
C ASP A 45 5.57 0.83 1.54
N CYS A 46 5.50 1.63 2.61
CA CYS A 46 4.75 1.37 3.82
C CYS A 46 4.00 2.63 4.31
N VAL A 47 2.68 2.54 4.42
CA VAL A 47 1.83 3.68 4.81
C VAL A 47 0.91 3.29 5.96
N SER A 48 0.81 4.18 6.95
CA SER A 48 -0.18 4.02 8.03
C SER A 48 -1.58 4.42 7.57
N ALA A 49 -2.61 3.71 8.05
CA ALA A 49 -4.00 4.07 7.74
C ALA A 49 -4.34 5.53 8.12
N PRO A 50 -3.95 6.05 9.31
CA PRO A 50 -4.20 7.45 9.67
C PRO A 50 -3.41 8.45 8.79
N GLY A 51 -2.17 8.12 8.44
CA GLY A 51 -1.34 8.94 7.54
C GLY A 51 -1.92 9.04 6.14
N ALA A 52 -2.39 7.92 5.59
CA ALA A 52 -3.10 7.88 4.31
C ALA A 52 -4.43 8.65 4.37
N ALA A 53 -5.18 8.51 5.46
CA ALA A 53 -6.44 9.25 5.66
C ALA A 53 -6.21 10.76 5.62
N THR A 54 -5.21 11.24 6.37
CA THR A 54 -4.81 12.66 6.42
C THR A 54 -4.35 13.15 5.07
N SER A 55 -3.43 12.42 4.43
CA SER A 55 -2.80 12.82 3.15
C SER A 55 -3.76 12.84 1.97
N ALA A 56 -4.77 11.97 1.97
CA ALA A 56 -5.79 11.88 0.93
C ALA A 56 -7.10 12.62 1.29
N GLY A 57 -7.19 13.20 2.48
CA GLY A 57 -8.41 13.82 2.99
C GLY A 57 -9.60 12.85 3.05
N LEU A 58 -9.33 11.57 3.35
CA LEU A 58 -10.34 10.52 3.49
C LEU A 58 -10.78 10.41 4.96
N SER A 59 -12.04 10.04 5.18
CA SER A 59 -12.47 9.61 6.52
C SER A 59 -11.86 8.24 6.85
N ASP A 60 -11.68 7.94 8.12
CA ASP A 60 -11.19 6.62 8.58
C ASP A 60 -11.93 5.45 7.94
N ARG A 61 -13.27 5.54 7.82
CA ARG A 61 -14.08 4.49 7.20
C ARG A 61 -13.79 4.36 5.70
N ALA A 62 -13.60 5.47 5.00
CA ALA A 62 -13.26 5.44 3.57
C ALA A 62 -11.85 4.88 3.36
N THR A 63 -10.89 5.25 4.22
CA THR A 63 -9.52 4.73 4.20
C THR A 63 -9.48 3.23 4.46
N ARG A 64 -10.18 2.74 5.49
CA ARG A 64 -10.29 1.30 5.77
C ARG A 64 -10.86 0.53 4.58
N ARG A 65 -12.01 0.97 4.03
CA ARG A 65 -12.62 0.32 2.85
C ARG A 65 -11.71 0.33 1.62
N LEU A 66 -10.93 1.39 1.43
CA LEU A 66 -9.96 1.47 0.35
C LEU A 66 -8.85 0.43 0.53
N PHE A 67 -8.24 0.36 1.71
CA PHE A 67 -7.20 -0.62 2.00
C PHE A 67 -7.72 -2.07 1.97
N ASP A 68 -8.93 -2.33 2.50
CA ASP A 68 -9.57 -3.63 2.37
C ASP A 68 -9.73 -4.05 0.90
N ARG A 69 -10.11 -3.09 0.04
CA ARG A 69 -10.21 -3.34 -1.40
C ARG A 69 -8.85 -3.58 -2.05
N LEU A 70 -7.82 -2.82 -1.69
CA LEU A 70 -6.45 -3.01 -2.19
C LEU A 70 -5.87 -4.36 -1.77
N MET A 71 -6.10 -4.79 -0.52
CA MET A 71 -5.71 -6.12 -0.03
C MET A 71 -6.43 -7.23 -0.79
N ALA A 72 -7.75 -7.10 -0.99
CA ALA A 72 -8.54 -8.07 -1.75
C ALA A 72 -8.11 -8.19 -3.22
N LEU A 73 -7.47 -7.14 -3.77
CA LEU A 73 -6.91 -7.12 -5.11
C LEU A 73 -5.42 -7.53 -5.15
N GLY A 74 -4.83 -7.89 -4.00
CA GLY A 74 -3.43 -8.28 -3.89
C GLY A 74 -2.42 -7.13 -4.07
N ALA A 75 -2.88 -5.87 -4.00
CA ALA A 75 -2.04 -4.71 -4.25
C ALA A 75 -1.22 -4.28 -3.01
N VAL A 76 -1.67 -4.61 -1.81
CA VAL A 76 -1.00 -4.28 -0.53
C VAL A 76 -1.17 -5.42 0.48
N ARG A 77 -0.31 -5.44 1.50
CA ARG A 77 -0.43 -6.32 2.69
C ARG A 77 -0.46 -5.52 3.98
N GLU A 78 -1.18 -6.00 4.99
CA GLU A 78 -1.07 -5.49 6.35
C GLU A 78 0.23 -5.96 6.99
N LEU A 79 1.00 -5.04 7.59
CA LEU A 79 2.30 -5.30 8.21
C LEU A 79 2.28 -5.26 9.74
N SER A 80 1.31 -4.58 10.36
CA SER A 80 1.36 -4.31 11.81
C SER A 80 0.89 -5.44 12.72
N GLY A 81 0.05 -6.36 12.24
CA GLY A 81 -0.51 -7.45 13.05
C GLY A 81 -1.28 -7.00 14.32
N ARG A 82 -1.64 -5.72 14.46
CA ARG A 82 -2.31 -5.12 15.63
C ARG A 82 -3.57 -4.38 15.18
N GLY A 83 -4.69 -4.63 15.87
CA GLY A 83 -6.02 -4.14 15.45
C GLY A 83 -6.19 -2.61 15.42
N ASN A 84 -5.40 -1.84 16.18
CA ASN A 84 -5.59 -0.39 16.33
C ASN A 84 -4.68 0.48 15.46
N PHE A 85 -3.53 -0.03 15.02
CA PHE A 85 -2.58 0.71 14.20
C PHE A 85 -2.15 -0.18 13.06
N ARG A 86 -2.79 0.00 11.89
CA ARG A 86 -2.54 -0.81 10.71
C ARG A 86 -1.60 -0.07 9.76
N LEU A 87 -0.43 -0.65 9.56
CA LEU A 87 0.47 -0.32 8.45
C LEU A 87 0.13 -1.20 7.26
N TYR A 88 0.04 -0.59 6.09
CA TYR A 88 -0.13 -1.27 4.81
C TYR A 88 1.09 -1.02 3.97
N GLY A 89 1.72 -2.09 3.48
CA GLY A 89 2.83 -1.95 2.56
C GLY A 89 2.57 -2.65 1.24
N LEU A 90 3.45 -2.36 0.29
CA LEU A 90 3.63 -3.13 -0.93
C LEU A 90 4.14 -4.51 -0.54
#